data_AF-A0A8D2APQ7-F1
#
_entry.id   AF-A0A8D2APQ7-F1
#
_cell.length_a   1.000
_cell.length_b   1.000
_cell.length_c   1.000
_cell.angle_alpha   90.00
_cell.angle_beta   90.00
_cell.angle_gamma   90.00
#
_symmetry.space_group_name_H-M   'P 1'
#
loop_
_entity.id
_entity.type
_entity.pdbx_description
1 polymer ?
#
loop_
_entity_poly.entity_id
_entity_poly.type
_entity_poly.pdbx_seq_one_letter_code
_entity_poly.pdbx_strand_id
1 'polypeptide(L)'
;LDCHVKFQCQYDNLKGNYDSVYWYLQRANQRLTYIYHTFQGTMELERYQLSVDRKLSSSTLTIKLSSLCILGGNNKLTFGRGTSLIVHPSIKDPDPTVYQLRDSKFRNTSVCLFTDFESPINETQGTKDSEVFISKNPVLDMRSMDSKSNGALAWSNKIDFTCRSAFTENASFPSPEVPCNAKLIEESFETDMNLNFQNLSVMGLRILLLKVAGFNLLLTLRLWSS
;
A
#
# COMPACT_ATOMS: atom_id res chain seq x y z
N LEU A 1 -2.65 -5.28 -20.98
CA LEU A 1 -1.67 -6.31 -20.59
C LEU A 1 -2.44 -7.42 -19.89
N ASP A 2 -2.81 -8.46 -20.64
CA ASP A 2 -3.48 -9.64 -20.07
C ASP A 2 -2.42 -10.65 -19.64
N CYS A 3 -2.22 -10.78 -18.33
CA CYS A 3 -1.33 -11.77 -17.76
C CYS A 3 -2.14 -13.02 -17.37
N HIS A 4 -1.80 -14.15 -17.98
CA HIS A 4 -2.40 -15.44 -17.68
C HIS A 4 -1.40 -16.30 -16.92
N VAL A 5 -1.73 -16.69 -15.69
CA VAL A 5 -0.87 -17.55 -14.87
C VAL A 5 -1.44 -18.96 -14.83
N LYS A 6 -0.62 -19.96 -15.18
CA LYS A 6 -1.01 -21.37 -15.26
C LYS A 6 -0.40 -22.14 -14.10
N PHE A 7 -1.24 -22.69 -13.23
CA PHE A 7 -0.83 -23.58 -12.15
C PHE A 7 -1.09 -25.02 -12.57
N GLN A 8 -0.05 -25.86 -12.54
CA GLN A 8 -0.18 -27.28 -12.79
C GLN A 8 -0.02 -28.05 -11.49
N CYS A 9 -0.88 -29.04 -11.33
CA CYS A 9 -0.90 -29.92 -10.18
C CYS A 9 -0.97 -31.36 -10.69
N GLN A 10 0.17 -32.04 -10.57
CA GLN A 10 0.28 -33.46 -10.83
C GLN A 10 -0.09 -34.23 -9.57
N TYR A 11 -0.79 -35.33 -9.77
CA TYR A 11 -1.21 -36.20 -8.69
C TYR A 11 -1.07 -37.64 -9.09
N ASP A 12 -0.77 -38.51 -8.14
CA ASP A 12 -0.81 -39.94 -8.42
C ASP A 12 -2.26 -40.40 -8.42
N ASN A 13 -2.64 -41.20 -9.41
CA ASN A 13 -3.90 -41.94 -9.37
C ASN A 13 -3.81 -42.98 -8.24
N LEU A 14 -4.03 -42.52 -7.01
CA LEU A 14 -4.21 -43.39 -5.86
C LEU A 14 -5.39 -44.32 -6.19
N LYS A 15 -5.25 -45.61 -5.90
CA LYS A 15 -6.22 -46.67 -6.22
C LYS A 15 -7.54 -46.51 -5.44
N GLY A 16 -8.32 -45.48 -5.77
CA GLY A 16 -9.61 -45.17 -5.17
C GLY A 16 -10.47 -44.33 -6.12
N ASN A 17 -11.79 -44.43 -5.97
CA ASN A 17 -12.77 -43.55 -6.64
C ASN A 17 -12.63 -42.13 -6.10
N TYR A 18 -11.66 -41.38 -6.62
CA TYR A 18 -11.64 -39.93 -6.45
C TYR A 18 -12.65 -39.34 -7.43
N ASP A 19 -13.72 -38.76 -6.91
CA ASP A 19 -14.80 -38.26 -7.76
C ASP A 19 -14.49 -36.85 -8.29
N SER A 20 -13.59 -36.06 -7.69
CA SER A 20 -13.30 -34.71 -8.22
C SER A 20 -11.97 -34.12 -7.76
N VAL A 21 -11.42 -33.22 -8.59
CA VAL A 21 -10.30 -32.35 -8.23
C VAL A 21 -10.86 -31.00 -7.81
N TYR A 22 -10.42 -30.50 -6.66
CA TYR A 22 -10.90 -29.26 -6.04
C TYR A 22 -9.81 -28.19 -6.06
N TRP A 23 -10.20 -26.93 -6.25
CA TRP A 23 -9.31 -25.78 -6.17
C TRP A 23 -9.78 -24.79 -5.11
N TYR A 24 -8.82 -24.28 -4.34
CA TYR A 24 -9.05 -23.35 -3.23
C TYR A 24 -8.08 -22.18 -3.32
N LEU A 25 -8.46 -21.03 -2.81
CA LEU A 25 -7.59 -19.86 -2.65
C LEU A 25 -7.39 -19.57 -1.17
N GLN A 26 -6.14 -19.36 -0.76
CA GLN A 26 -5.81 -18.88 0.56
C GLN A 26 -5.11 -17.52 0.43
N ARG A 27 -5.70 -16.48 1.03
CA ARG A 27 -5.01 -15.19 1.20
C ARG A 27 -4.20 -15.21 2.49
N ALA A 28 -3.20 -14.32 2.59
CA ALA A 28 -2.38 -14.20 3.79
C ALA A 28 -3.25 -14.07 5.04
N ASN A 29 -3.00 -14.93 6.04
CA ASN A 29 -3.72 -14.99 7.31
C ASN A 29 -5.25 -15.21 7.20
N GLN A 30 -5.75 -15.71 6.07
CA GLN A 30 -7.16 -16.04 5.89
C GLN A 30 -7.38 -17.54 5.76
N ARG A 31 -8.63 -17.95 6.01
CA ARG A 31 -9.09 -19.33 5.77
C ARG A 31 -9.10 -19.65 4.27
N LEU A 32 -9.04 -20.94 3.95
CA LEU A 32 -9.20 -21.45 2.60
C LEU A 32 -10.59 -21.09 2.06
N THR A 33 -10.62 -20.50 0.88
CA THR A 33 -11.83 -20.15 0.14
C THR A 33 -11.96 -21.11 -1.04
N TYR A 34 -13.09 -21.80 -1.13
CA TYR A 34 -13.37 -22.70 -2.25
C TYR A 34 -13.56 -21.91 -3.56
N ILE A 35 -12.97 -22.40 -4.65
CA ILE A 35 -13.16 -21.83 -6.01
C ILE A 35 -14.10 -22.73 -6.79
N TYR A 36 -13.64 -23.93 -7.14
CA TYR A 36 -14.41 -24.87 -7.94
C TYR A 36 -13.85 -26.29 -7.86
N HIS A 37 -14.65 -27.30 -8.24
CA HIS A 37 -14.20 -28.67 -8.45
C HIS A 37 -14.76 -29.26 -9.73
N THR A 38 -13.98 -30.08 -10.44
CA THR A 38 -14.49 -30.81 -11.60
C THR A 38 -13.94 -32.23 -11.62
N PHE A 39 -14.74 -33.14 -12.17
CA PHE A 39 -14.38 -34.55 -12.38
C PHE A 39 -13.43 -34.71 -13.57
N GLN A 40 -13.74 -34.06 -14.70
CA GLN A 40 -12.98 -34.14 -15.94
C GLN A 40 -13.39 -33.01 -16.90
N GLY A 41 -12.46 -32.62 -17.78
CA GLY A 41 -12.71 -31.65 -18.83
C GLY A 41 -12.28 -30.24 -18.44
N THR A 42 -12.65 -29.28 -19.27
CA THR A 42 -12.31 -27.86 -19.10
C THR A 42 -13.56 -27.08 -18.75
N MET A 43 -13.44 -26.21 -17.76
CA MET A 43 -14.48 -25.30 -17.34
C MET A 43 -13.91 -23.89 -17.21
N GLU A 44 -14.69 -22.91 -17.65
CA GLU A 44 -14.34 -21.50 -17.63
C GLU A 44 -15.31 -20.73 -16.74
N LEU A 45 -14.77 -20.08 -15.72
CA LEU A 45 -15.40 -19.10 -14.86
C LEU A 45 -14.79 -17.73 -15.21
N GLU A 46 -15.47 -16.63 -14.89
CA GLU A 46 -15.05 -15.27 -15.29
C GLU A 46 -13.55 -14.97 -15.11
N ARG A 47 -12.95 -15.41 -14.00
CA ARG A 47 -11.53 -15.18 -13.67
C ARG A 47 -10.66 -16.43 -13.64
N TYR A 48 -11.25 -17.61 -13.83
CA TYR A 48 -10.58 -18.89 -13.63
C TYR A 48 -10.93 -19.86 -14.76
N GLN A 49 -9.95 -20.49 -15.36
CA GLN A 49 -10.15 -21.61 -16.28
C GLN A 49 -9.50 -22.85 -15.69
N LEU A 50 -10.32 -23.85 -15.38
CA LEU A 50 -9.90 -25.11 -14.80
C LEU A 50 -9.94 -26.20 -15.86
N SER A 51 -8.86 -26.98 -16.00
CA SER A 51 -8.79 -28.13 -16.90
C SER A 51 -8.25 -29.33 -16.14
N VAL A 52 -8.97 -30.45 -16.16
CA VAL A 52 -8.57 -31.69 -15.50
C VAL A 52 -8.44 -32.81 -16.53
N ASP A 53 -7.23 -33.37 -16.62
CA ASP A 53 -6.89 -34.53 -17.43
C ASP A 53 -6.49 -35.71 -16.52
N ARG A 54 -7.41 -36.68 -16.40
CA ARG A 54 -7.18 -37.88 -15.58
C ARG A 54 -6.23 -38.89 -16.23
N LYS A 55 -6.09 -38.90 -17.56
CA LYS A 55 -5.15 -39.80 -18.25
C LYS A 55 -3.72 -39.42 -17.92
N LEU A 56 -3.47 -38.12 -17.80
CA LEU A 56 -2.19 -37.55 -17.42
C LEU A 56 -2.07 -37.26 -15.92
N SER A 57 -3.07 -37.65 -15.12
CA SER A 57 -3.20 -37.34 -13.69
C SER A 57 -2.78 -35.91 -13.35
N SER A 58 -3.29 -34.97 -14.14
CA SER A 58 -2.87 -33.59 -14.13
C SER A 58 -4.08 -32.68 -14.12
N SER A 59 -4.06 -31.69 -13.24
CA SER A 59 -5.01 -30.59 -13.25
C SER A 59 -4.28 -29.28 -13.47
N THR A 60 -4.89 -28.41 -14.27
CA THR A 60 -4.38 -27.10 -14.60
C THR A 60 -5.44 -26.07 -14.21
N LEU A 61 -5.03 -25.08 -13.43
CA LEU A 61 -5.81 -23.87 -13.23
C LEU A 61 -5.10 -22.70 -13.87
N THR A 62 -5.69 -22.14 -14.91
CA THR A 62 -5.28 -20.87 -15.49
C THR A 62 -6.08 -19.78 -14.81
N ILE A 63 -5.40 -18.80 -14.25
CA ILE A 63 -6.05 -17.74 -13.49
C ILE A 63 -5.69 -16.40 -14.08
N LYS A 64 -6.70 -15.56 -14.12
CA LYS A 64 -6.54 -14.12 -14.01
C LYS A 64 -6.37 -13.78 -12.50
N LEU A 65 -5.28 -14.34 -11.89
CA LEU A 65 -4.79 -14.42 -10.47
C LEU A 65 -5.75 -14.94 -9.33
N SER A 66 -5.43 -15.79 -8.32
CA SER A 66 -4.34 -16.72 -7.87
C SER A 66 -4.99 -17.92 -7.08
N SER A 67 -4.44 -19.16 -7.05
CA SER A 67 -5.06 -20.32 -6.31
C SER A 67 -4.20 -21.60 -6.14
N LEU A 68 -4.66 -22.50 -5.24
CA LEU A 68 -4.12 -23.78 -4.74
C LEU A 68 -4.93 -25.02 -5.22
N CYS A 69 -4.30 -26.18 -5.48
CA CYS A 69 -4.97 -27.44 -5.86
C CYS A 69 -5.15 -28.43 -4.68
N ILE A 70 -6.23 -29.22 -4.72
CA ILE A 70 -6.58 -30.27 -3.73
C ILE A 70 -7.27 -31.47 -4.43
N LEU A 71 -7.02 -32.69 -3.96
CA LEU A 71 -7.77 -33.90 -4.38
C LEU A 71 -8.78 -34.31 -3.31
N GLY A 72 -10.01 -34.60 -3.72
CA GLY A 72 -11.07 -35.13 -2.86
C GLY A 72 -11.52 -36.51 -3.31
N GLY A 73 -11.50 -37.46 -2.38
CA GLY A 73 -12.10 -38.80 -2.54
C GLY A 73 -13.02 -39.09 -1.35
N ASN A 74 -13.87 -40.12 -1.50
CA ASN A 74 -14.94 -40.39 -0.53
C ASN A 74 -14.42 -40.47 0.91
N ASN A 75 -14.83 -39.47 1.69
CA ASN A 75 -14.61 -39.20 3.11
C ASN A 75 -13.23 -38.63 3.56
N LYS A 76 -12.29 -38.29 2.67
CA LYS A 76 -11.06 -37.58 3.08
C LYS A 76 -10.47 -36.69 1.97
N LEU A 77 -10.25 -35.41 2.28
CA LEU A 77 -9.53 -34.48 1.41
C LEU A 77 -8.02 -34.63 1.63
N THR A 78 -7.26 -34.73 0.54
CA THR A 78 -5.78 -34.76 0.58
C THR A 78 -5.24 -33.45 0.02
N PHE A 79 -4.50 -32.72 0.85
CA PHE A 79 -3.96 -31.39 0.52
C PHE A 79 -2.55 -31.51 -0.08
N GLY A 80 -2.31 -30.80 -1.18
CA GLY A 80 -0.96 -30.60 -1.70
C GLY A 80 -0.16 -29.58 -0.88
N ARG A 81 1.13 -29.40 -1.23
CA ARG A 81 2.01 -28.40 -0.58
C ARG A 81 1.59 -26.95 -0.83
N GLY A 82 0.84 -26.71 -1.91
CA GLY A 82 0.42 -25.38 -2.32
C GLY A 82 1.44 -24.61 -3.14
N THR A 83 0.95 -23.64 -3.91
CA THR A 83 1.77 -22.71 -4.69
C THR A 83 1.46 -21.29 -4.27
N SER A 84 2.49 -20.54 -3.86
CA SER A 84 2.36 -19.11 -3.57
C SER A 84 2.51 -18.32 -4.87
N LEU A 85 1.54 -17.45 -5.16
CA LEU A 85 1.62 -16.53 -6.29
C LEU A 85 1.79 -15.11 -5.75
N ILE A 86 2.92 -14.50 -6.11
CA ILE A 86 3.16 -13.07 -5.91
C ILE A 86 3.08 -12.44 -7.30
N VAL A 87 2.21 -11.44 -7.45
CA VAL A 87 2.13 -10.66 -8.70
C VAL A 87 2.61 -9.25 -8.43
N HIS A 88 3.64 -8.87 -9.16
CA HIS A 88 4.19 -7.54 -9.13
C HIS A 88 3.40 -6.64 -10.08
N PRO A 89 2.88 -5.50 -9.59
CA PRO A 89 2.25 -4.53 -10.46
C PRO A 89 3.30 -3.92 -11.39
N SER A 90 2.88 -3.55 -12.59
CA SER A 90 3.65 -2.61 -13.42
C SER A 90 3.42 -1.21 -12.85
N ILE A 91 4.47 -0.64 -12.25
CA ILE A 91 4.48 0.74 -11.76
C ILE A 91 4.61 1.66 -12.97
N LYS A 92 3.69 2.62 -13.11
CA LYS A 92 3.78 3.66 -14.14
C LYS A 92 4.69 4.76 -13.59
N ASP A 93 5.70 5.14 -14.37
CA ASP A 93 6.67 6.21 -14.04
C ASP A 93 7.35 6.01 -12.66
N PRO A 94 8.21 4.98 -12.51
CA PRO A 94 8.91 4.72 -11.26
C PRO A 94 9.86 5.86 -10.87
N ASP A 95 9.76 6.32 -9.61
CA ASP A 95 10.63 7.35 -9.01
C ASP A 95 11.27 6.82 -7.71
N PRO A 96 12.19 5.86 -7.79
CA PRO A 96 12.75 5.17 -6.64
C PRO A 96 13.38 6.16 -5.65
N THR A 97 12.77 6.33 -4.48
CA THR A 97 13.20 7.35 -3.49
C THR A 97 13.27 6.78 -2.08
N VAL A 98 14.30 7.15 -1.33
CA VAL A 98 14.52 6.75 0.06
C VAL A 98 14.28 7.92 1.01
N TYR A 99 13.25 7.83 1.84
CA TYR A 99 12.91 8.81 2.86
C TYR A 99 13.40 8.35 4.24
N GLN A 100 14.05 9.25 4.97
CA GLN A 100 14.32 9.05 6.40
C GLN A 100 13.13 9.54 7.21
N LEU A 101 12.36 8.60 7.76
CA LEU A 101 11.27 8.88 8.67
C LEU A 101 11.84 9.16 10.06
N ARG A 102 11.37 10.25 10.67
CA ARG A 102 11.72 10.65 12.03
C ARG A 102 10.51 10.49 12.93
N ASP A 103 10.71 9.82 14.06
CA ASP A 103 9.71 9.83 15.13
C ASP A 103 9.74 11.20 15.83
N SER A 104 8.56 11.79 16.03
CA SER A 104 8.41 13.10 16.67
C SER A 104 8.78 13.09 18.16
N LYS A 105 8.73 11.92 18.80
CA LYS A 105 9.03 11.71 20.23
C LYS A 105 10.40 11.06 20.44
N PHE A 106 10.84 10.19 19.53
CA PHE A 106 12.09 9.45 19.66
C PHE A 106 13.09 9.81 18.56
N ARG A 107 13.92 10.82 18.83
CA ARG A 107 14.94 11.31 17.86
C ARG A 107 16.00 10.26 17.48
N ASN A 108 16.14 9.21 18.28
CA ASN A 108 17.22 8.23 18.12
C ASN A 108 16.83 7.03 17.24
N THR A 109 15.55 6.86 16.90
CA THR A 109 15.09 5.82 15.99
C THR A 109 14.84 6.43 14.63
N SER A 110 15.63 6.02 13.64
CA SER A 110 15.40 6.39 12.25
C SER A 110 14.95 5.17 11.46
N VAL A 111 13.87 5.34 10.71
CA VAL A 111 13.32 4.31 9.83
C VAL A 111 13.46 4.82 8.41
N CYS A 112 13.91 3.97 7.51
CA CYS A 112 14.14 4.30 6.12
C CYS A 112 13.03 3.67 5.28
N LEU A 113 12.27 4.50 4.58
CA LEU A 113 11.25 4.06 3.64
C LEU A 113 11.80 4.20 2.22
N PHE A 114 11.96 3.08 1.54
CA PHE A 114 12.23 3.05 0.10
C PHE A 114 10.93 2.79 -0.65
N THR A 115 10.60 3.65 -1.62
CA THR A 115 9.31 3.65 -2.32
C THR A 115 9.47 3.83 -3.82
N ASP A 116 8.40 3.53 -4.58
CA ASP A 116 8.23 3.87 -6.01
C ASP A 116 9.25 3.23 -6.97
N PHE A 117 9.85 2.12 -6.57
CA PHE A 117 10.74 1.32 -7.41
C PHE A 117 9.98 0.38 -8.36
N GLU A 118 10.52 0.17 -9.56
CA GLU A 118 9.87 -0.59 -10.64
C GLU A 118 9.77 -2.10 -10.36
N SER A 119 10.89 -2.72 -9.93
CA SER A 119 10.99 -4.16 -9.71
C SER A 119 11.40 -4.46 -8.27
N PRO A 120 10.93 -5.58 -7.67
CA PRO A 120 11.35 -6.00 -6.34
C PRO A 120 12.87 -5.99 -6.24
N ILE A 121 13.40 -5.29 -5.25
CA ILE A 121 14.82 -5.38 -4.93
C ILE A 121 15.08 -6.82 -4.52
N ASN A 122 16.08 -7.47 -5.12
CA ASN A 122 16.54 -8.76 -4.64
C ASN A 122 17.00 -8.60 -3.18
N GLU A 123 16.49 -9.45 -2.28
CA GLU A 123 16.75 -9.47 -0.82
C GLU A 123 18.26 -9.45 -0.46
N THR A 124 19.15 -9.67 -1.43
CA THR A 124 20.61 -9.68 -1.31
C THR A 124 21.30 -8.31 -1.26
N GLN A 125 20.58 -7.19 -1.41
CA GLN A 125 21.16 -5.85 -1.21
C GLN A 125 21.07 -5.33 0.23
N GLY A 126 20.48 -6.09 1.15
CA GLY A 126 20.66 -5.85 2.57
C GLY A 126 22.10 -6.15 2.96
N THR A 127 22.80 -5.16 3.51
CA THR A 127 24.08 -5.34 4.18
C THR A 127 24.11 -6.65 4.98
N LYS A 128 25.21 -7.42 4.88
CA LYS A 128 25.50 -8.66 5.65
C LYS A 128 25.68 -8.39 7.16
N ASP A 129 24.89 -7.47 7.70
CA ASP A 129 25.03 -6.93 9.03
C ASP A 129 23.78 -7.33 9.80
N SER A 130 23.96 -8.23 10.77
CA SER A 130 22.89 -8.95 11.47
C SER A 130 21.92 -8.05 12.26
N GLU A 131 22.23 -6.75 12.37
CA GLU A 131 21.48 -5.77 13.16
C GLU A 131 20.67 -4.78 12.29
N VAL A 132 20.72 -4.89 10.97
CA VAL A 132 19.87 -4.11 10.06
C VAL A 132 18.71 -4.98 9.61
N PHE A 133 17.49 -4.58 9.97
CA PHE A 133 16.29 -5.25 9.50
C PHE A 133 15.80 -4.58 8.23
N ILE A 134 15.48 -5.38 7.21
CA ILE A 134 14.83 -4.93 5.98
C ILE A 134 13.55 -5.73 5.79
N SER A 135 12.43 -5.03 5.62
CA SER A 135 11.15 -5.66 5.34
C SER A 135 11.13 -6.24 3.94
N LYS A 136 10.26 -7.24 3.73
CA LYS A 136 9.84 -7.63 2.39
C LYS A 136 9.22 -6.44 1.65
N ASN A 137 9.02 -6.56 0.35
CA ASN A 137 8.58 -5.48 -0.53
C ASN A 137 7.04 -5.50 -0.70
N PRO A 138 6.21 -4.96 0.23
CA PRO A 138 4.78 -4.87 -0.01
C PRO A 138 4.45 -3.91 -1.15
N VAL A 139 3.30 -4.17 -1.76
CA VAL A 139 2.66 -3.28 -2.72
C VAL A 139 1.57 -2.50 -2.00
N LEU A 140 1.64 -1.18 -2.03
CA LEU A 140 0.58 -0.28 -1.58
C LEU A 140 -0.32 0.09 -2.77
N ASP A 141 -1.63 -0.06 -2.59
CA ASP A 141 -2.65 0.31 -3.57
C ASP A 141 -3.43 1.53 -3.07
N MET A 142 -3.08 2.71 -3.57
CA MET A 142 -3.67 3.98 -3.17
C MET A 142 -4.84 4.35 -4.07
N ARG A 143 -6.01 3.82 -3.71
CA ARG A 143 -7.23 3.89 -4.52
C ARG A 143 -7.71 5.32 -4.84
N SER A 144 -7.47 6.28 -3.95
CA SER A 144 -7.86 7.68 -4.16
C SER A 144 -7.07 8.34 -5.30
N MET A 145 -5.85 7.86 -5.56
CA MET A 145 -4.96 8.37 -6.60
C MET A 145 -4.84 7.43 -7.80
N ASP A 146 -5.59 6.32 -7.80
CA ASP A 146 -5.47 5.20 -8.76
C ASP A 146 -4.01 4.81 -9.02
N SER A 147 -3.20 4.81 -7.95
CA SER A 147 -1.77 4.60 -8.01
C SER A 147 -1.35 3.40 -7.17
N LYS A 148 -0.36 2.67 -7.68
CA LYS A 148 0.28 1.56 -6.97
C LYS A 148 1.73 1.91 -6.79
N SER A 149 2.25 1.62 -5.61
CA SER A 149 3.64 1.85 -5.26
C SER A 149 4.19 0.63 -4.55
N ASN A 150 5.46 0.31 -4.83
CA ASN A 150 6.18 -0.70 -4.08
C ASN A 150 6.91 -0.01 -2.91
N GLY A 151 6.86 -0.61 -1.73
CA GLY A 151 7.54 -0.08 -0.54
C GLY A 151 8.47 -1.10 0.07
N ALA A 152 9.51 -0.64 0.76
CA ALA A 152 10.36 -1.44 1.64
C ALA A 152 10.80 -0.57 2.83
N LEU A 153 10.85 -1.16 4.01
CA LEU A 153 11.27 -0.49 5.25
C LEU A 153 12.60 -1.07 5.71
N ALA A 154 13.50 -0.20 6.15
CA ALA A 154 14.72 -0.61 6.84
C ALA A 154 14.89 0.17 8.14
N TRP A 155 15.33 -0.52 9.19
CA TRP A 155 15.67 0.11 10.47
C TRP A 155 16.77 -0.66 11.19
N SER A 156 17.44 0.01 12.12
CA SER A 156 18.47 -0.58 12.94
C SER A 156 18.56 0.12 14.30
N ASN A 157 19.13 -0.58 15.28
CA ASN A 157 19.47 -0.03 16.59
C ASN A 157 20.90 0.55 16.63
N LYS A 158 21.63 0.52 15.52
CA LYS A 158 22.97 1.09 15.42
C LYS A 158 22.95 2.62 15.45
N ILE A 159 23.95 3.19 16.11
CA ILE A 159 24.12 4.64 16.27
C ILE A 159 24.52 5.30 14.93
N ASP A 160 25.25 4.58 14.07
CA ASP A 160 25.73 5.03 12.77
C ASP A 160 24.81 4.61 11.60
N PHE A 161 23.60 4.13 11.89
CA PHE A 161 22.65 3.72 10.87
C PHE A 161 22.20 4.91 10.03
N THR A 162 22.34 4.77 8.70
CA THR A 162 21.86 5.77 7.73
C THR A 162 21.06 5.08 6.62
N CYS A 163 20.07 5.78 6.07
CA CYS A 163 19.27 5.20 4.99
C CYS A 163 20.07 4.88 3.72
N ARG A 164 21.18 5.60 3.52
CA ARG A 164 22.13 5.34 2.44
C ARG A 164 22.92 4.05 2.64
N SER A 165 23.12 3.62 3.90
CA SER A 165 23.73 2.32 4.20
C SER A 165 22.77 1.15 4.02
N ALA A 166 21.45 1.40 4.11
CA ALA A 166 20.43 0.36 3.99
C ALA A 166 20.01 0.06 2.55
N PHE A 167 20.03 1.07 1.68
CA PHE A 167 19.63 0.95 0.28
C PHE A 167 20.72 1.59 -0.60
N THR A 168 21.37 0.80 -1.45
CA THR A 168 22.48 1.25 -2.32
C THR A 168 22.14 1.20 -3.79
N GLU A 169 22.53 2.29 -4.47
CA GLU A 169 22.63 2.48 -5.93
C GLU A 169 21.31 2.33 -6.69
N ASN A 170 20.75 3.47 -7.13
CA ASN A 170 19.54 3.68 -7.97
C ASN A 170 18.37 4.39 -7.26
N ALA A 171 18.52 4.80 -6.01
CA ALA A 171 17.51 5.60 -5.33
C ALA A 171 17.91 7.08 -5.19
N SER A 172 16.92 7.96 -5.34
CA SER A 172 17.02 9.36 -4.95
C SER A 172 17.00 9.48 -3.43
N PHE A 173 17.84 10.37 -2.91
CA PHE A 173 17.86 10.73 -1.49
C PHE A 173 17.51 12.21 -1.38
N PRO A 174 16.36 12.56 -0.78
CA PRO A 174 15.98 13.95 -0.61
C PRO A 174 17.00 14.66 0.29
N SER A 175 17.36 15.89 -0.10
CA SER A 175 18.23 16.73 0.72
C SER A 175 17.57 17.01 2.07
N PRO A 176 18.34 17.05 3.18
CA PRO A 176 17.80 17.43 4.49
C PRO A 176 17.22 18.85 4.51
N GLU A 177 17.60 19.71 3.57
CA GLU A 177 16.99 21.01 3.33
C GLU A 177 15.78 20.84 2.40
N VAL A 178 14.63 20.50 2.98
CA VAL A 178 13.37 20.45 2.24
C VAL A 178 12.92 21.89 1.96
N PRO A 179 12.76 22.31 0.70
CA PRO A 179 12.20 23.63 0.40
C PRO A 179 10.76 23.71 0.91
N CYS A 180 10.49 24.68 1.78
CA CYS A 180 9.14 24.94 2.26
C CYS A 180 8.28 25.48 1.11
N ASN A 181 7.36 24.68 0.60
CA ASN A 181 6.41 25.11 -0.43
C ASN A 181 5.12 25.59 0.24
N ALA A 182 5.04 26.90 0.48
CA ALA A 182 3.88 27.53 1.13
C ALA A 182 2.56 27.28 0.37
N LYS A 183 2.60 27.14 -0.95
CA LYS A 183 1.40 26.92 -1.77
C LYS A 183 0.76 25.56 -1.51
N LEU A 184 1.56 24.52 -1.28
CA LEU A 184 1.04 23.19 -0.90
C LEU A 184 0.41 23.21 0.51
N ILE A 185 0.93 24.04 1.41
CA ILE A 185 0.38 24.18 2.77
C ILE A 185 -0.99 24.87 2.70
N GLU A 186 -1.14 25.88 1.85
CA GLU A 186 -2.42 26.56 1.62
C GLU A 186 -3.51 25.61 1.10
N GLU A 187 -3.17 24.64 0.24
CA GLU A 187 -4.13 23.64 -0.25
C GLU A 187 -4.68 22.74 0.86
N SER A 188 -3.92 22.58 1.96
CA SER A 188 -4.36 21.82 3.14
C SER A 188 -5.08 22.66 4.19
N PHE A 189 -5.28 23.96 3.94
CA PHE A 189 -5.93 24.85 4.89
C PHE A 189 -7.44 24.64 4.91
N GLU A 190 -7.93 24.07 6.00
CA GLU A 190 -9.35 23.91 6.27
C GLU A 190 -9.84 24.95 7.29
N THR A 191 -11.02 25.52 7.06
CA THR A 191 -11.65 26.48 7.97
C THR A 191 -12.65 25.80 8.89
N ASP A 192 -12.51 26.01 10.20
CA ASP A 192 -13.52 25.62 11.20
C ASP A 192 -14.51 26.78 11.47
N MET A 193 -15.73 26.43 11.88
CA MET A 193 -16.79 27.34 12.31
C MET A 193 -16.32 28.33 13.39
N ASN A 194 -15.44 27.91 14.32
CA ASN A 194 -14.90 28.81 15.34
C ASN A 194 -13.99 29.90 14.75
N LEU A 195 -13.13 29.55 13.78
CA LEU A 195 -12.31 30.54 13.06
C LEU A 195 -13.19 31.52 12.28
N ASN A 196 -14.26 31.02 11.66
CA ASN A 196 -15.23 31.86 10.95
C ASN A 196 -15.94 32.84 11.90
N PHE A 197 -16.36 32.38 13.08
CA PHE A 197 -16.99 33.22 14.09
C PHE A 197 -16.04 34.28 14.65
N GLN A 198 -14.77 33.92 14.88
CA GLN A 198 -13.75 34.87 15.31
C GLN A 198 -13.51 35.94 14.25
N ASN A 199 -13.41 35.57 12.98
CA ASN A 199 -13.23 36.52 11.88
C ASN A 199 -14.43 37.49 11.78
N LEU A 200 -15.65 36.98 11.91
CA LEU A 200 -16.87 37.80 11.94
C LEU A 200 -16.88 38.75 13.15
N SER A 201 -16.47 38.26 14.32
CA SER A 201 -16.37 39.06 15.55
C SER A 201 -15.34 40.18 15.41
N VAL A 202 -14.19 39.91 14.79
CA VAL A 202 -13.16 40.93 14.47
C VAL A 202 -13.70 41.99 13.52
N MET A 203 -14.44 41.59 12.48
CA MET A 203 -15.11 42.55 11.58
C MET A 203 -16.14 43.40 12.34
N GLY A 204 -16.94 42.79 13.21
CA GLY A 204 -17.89 43.51 14.07
C GLY A 204 -17.22 44.54 14.98
N LEU A 205 -16.14 44.16 15.65
CA LEU A 205 -15.36 45.06 16.51
C LEU A 205 -14.75 46.22 15.73
N ARG A 206 -14.23 45.98 14.52
CA ARG A 206 -13.71 47.05 13.63
C ARG A 206 -14.79 48.08 13.29
N ILE A 207 -16.00 47.63 12.99
CA ILE A 207 -17.13 48.52 12.71
C ILE A 207 -17.52 49.34 13.94
N LEU A 208 -17.58 48.71 15.12
CA LEU A 208 -17.88 49.41 16.37
C LEU A 208 -16.82 50.47 16.70
N LEU A 209 -15.53 50.13 16.56
CA LEU A 209 -14.43 51.08 16.80
C LEU A 209 -14.50 52.29 15.86
N LEU A 210 -14.76 52.07 14.57
CA LEU A 210 -14.92 53.18 13.61
C LEU A 210 -16.09 54.10 13.98
N LYS A 211 -17.21 53.53 14.42
CA LYS A 211 -18.38 54.31 14.88
C LYS A 211 -18.06 55.13 16.13
N VAL A 212 -17.39 54.53 17.12
CA VAL A 212 -17.02 55.22 18.36
C VAL A 212 -16.01 56.34 18.08
N ALA A 213 -14.98 56.07 17.27
CA ALA A 213 -14.00 57.07 16.88
C ALA A 213 -14.65 58.24 16.14
N GLY A 214 -15.55 57.96 15.17
CA GLY A 214 -16.29 58.99 14.45
C GLY A 214 -17.17 59.84 15.35
N PHE A 215 -17.89 59.21 16.29
CA PHE A 215 -18.73 59.94 17.24
C PHE A 215 -17.90 60.83 18.18
N ASN A 216 -16.79 60.31 18.71
CA ASN A 216 -15.88 61.09 19.56
C ASN A 216 -15.28 62.28 18.80
N LEU A 217 -14.95 62.11 17.52
CA LEU A 217 -14.41 63.18 16.68
C LEU A 217 -15.48 64.24 16.39
N LEU A 218 -16.73 63.85 16.12
CA LEU A 218 -17.84 64.79 15.96
C LEU A 218 -18.13 65.57 17.26
N LEU A 219 -18.12 64.89 18.41
CA LEU A 219 -18.34 65.55 19.71
C LEU A 219 -17.24 66.56 20.03
N THR A 220 -15.98 66.20 19.82
CA THR A 220 -14.84 67.10 20.05
C THR A 220 -14.89 68.30 19.12
N LEU A 221 -15.16 68.11 17.82
CA LEU A 221 -15.34 69.23 16.88
C LEU A 221 -16.49 70.17 17.29
N ARG A 222 -17.64 69.63 17.70
CA ARG A 222 -18.80 70.43 18.11
C ARG A 222 -18.54 71.23 19.39
N LEU A 223 -17.85 70.63 20.37
CA LEU A 223 -17.46 71.31 21.60
C LEU A 223 -16.41 72.40 21.36
N TRP A 224 -15.60 72.27 20.32
CA TRP A 224 -14.58 73.25 19.95
C TRP A 224 -15.12 74.39 19.07
N SER A 225 -16.25 74.16 18.38
CA SER A 225 -16.89 75.17 17.53
C SER A 225 -17.93 76.05 18.26
N SER A 226 -18.17 75.81 19.55
CA SER A 226 -19.10 76.57 20.41
C SER A 226 -18.33 77.44 21.40
#